data_AF-W1YA93-F1
#
_entry.id   AF-W1YA93-F1
#
_cell.length_a   1.000
_cell.length_b   1.000
_cell.length_c   1.000
_cell.angle_alpha   90.00
_cell.angle_beta   90.00
_cell.angle_gamma   90.00
#
_symmetry.space_group_name_H-M   'P 1'
#
loop_
_entity.id
_entity.type
_entity.pdbx_description
1 polymer ?
#
loop_
_entity_poly.entity_id
_entity_poly.type
_entity_poly.pdbx_seq_one_letter_code
_entity_poly.pdbx_strand_id
1 'polypeptide(L)' 'CKMAKNIVVAATGASGLPLLVECLKIIRENEDFKSHLIMSESAKLTLAHETEYSLEDVYQYADFILEPKDIGAC' A
#
# COMPACT_ATOMS: atom_id res chain seq x y z
N CYS A 1 -23.29 -11.82 7.30
CA CYS A 1 -22.29 -11.07 6.50
C CYS A 1 -21.01 -10.97 7.32
N LYS A 2 -19.94 -11.67 6.92
CA LYS A 2 -18.63 -11.53 7.60
C LYS A 2 -18.10 -10.14 7.23
N MET A 3 -17.70 -9.34 8.21
CA MET A 3 -17.00 -8.09 7.92
C MET A 3 -15.57 -8.42 7.49
N ALA A 4 -15.14 -7.87 6.35
CA ALA A 4 -13.76 -7.99 5.89
C ALA A 4 -12.80 -7.38 6.93
N LYS A 5 -11.66 -8.04 7.15
CA LYS A 5 -10.64 -7.62 8.11
C LYS A 5 -9.73 -6.58 7.48
N ASN A 6 -9.43 -5.52 8.22
CA ASN A 6 -8.56 -4.46 7.72
C ASN A 6 -7.09 -4.79 8.02
N ILE A 7 -6.23 -4.63 7.02
CA ILE A 7 -4.77 -4.73 7.12
C ILE A 7 -4.19 -3.36 6.74
N VAL A 8 -3.38 -2.80 7.63
CA VAL A 8 -2.60 -1.59 7.33
C VAL A 8 -1.26 -2.03 6.77
N VAL A 9 -0.91 -1.52 5.60
CA VAL A 9 0.34 -1.79 4.91
C VAL A 9 1.10 -0.47 4.81
N ALA A 10 2.20 -0.36 5.55
CA ALA A 10 3.01 0.86 5.57
C ALA A 10 4.37 0.62 4.89
N ALA A 11 4.69 1.45 3.91
CA ALA A 11 5.97 1.48 3.24
C ALA A 11 6.80 2.68 3.72
N THR A 12 8.07 2.43 3.98
CA THR A 12 9.08 3.45 4.29
C THR A 12 10.16 3.44 3.21
N GLY A 13 11.07 4.42 3.21
CA GLY A 13 12.17 4.51 2.23
C GLY A 13 13.29 3.46 2.39
N ALA A 14 13.01 2.31 3.01
CA ALA A 14 13.92 1.18 3.03
C ALA A 14 13.82 0.38 1.71
N SER A 15 14.85 -0.40 1.40
CA SER A 15 14.81 -1.29 0.23
C SER A 15 13.80 -2.42 0.38
N GLY A 16 13.21 -2.88 -0.72
CA GLY A 16 12.31 -4.04 -0.75
C GLY A 16 10.89 -3.73 -1.21
N LEU A 17 10.70 -2.66 -1.99
CA LEU A 17 9.37 -2.27 -2.46
C LEU A 17 8.73 -3.21 -3.49
N PRO A 18 9.46 -4.04 -4.26
CA PRO A 18 8.83 -5.14 -4.98
C PRO A 18 8.00 -6.06 -4.06
N LEU A 19 8.45 -6.31 -2.82
CA LEU A 19 7.73 -7.16 -1.87
C LEU A 19 6.43 -6.51 -1.40
N LEU A 20 6.44 -5.20 -1.20
CA LEU A 20 5.23 -4.43 -0.86
C LEU A 20 4.15 -4.64 -1.93
N VAL A 21 4.52 -4.52 -3.20
CA VAL A 21 3.57 -4.68 -4.32
C VAL A 21 2.99 -6.08 -4.35
N GLU A 22 3.82 -7.11 -4.19
CA GLU A 22 3.35 -8.50 -4.13
C GLU A 22 2.44 -8.76 -2.93
N CYS A 23 2.73 -8.16 -1.77
CA CYS A 23 1.84 -8.25 -0.60
C CYS A 23 0.47 -7.63 -0.88
N LEU A 24 0.42 -6.47 -1.53
CA LEU A 24 -0.85 -5.81 -1.87
C LEU A 24 -1.67 -6.66 -2.85
N LYS A 25 -1.03 -7.26 -3.87
CA LYS A 25 -1.71 -8.19 -4.78
C LYS A 25 -2.33 -9.38 -4.04
N ILE A 26 -1.58 -10.03 -3.16
CA ILE A 26 -2.07 -11.17 -2.37
C ILE A 26 -3.24 -10.77 -1.46
N ILE A 27 -3.18 -9.60 -0.83
CA ILE A 27 -4.27 -9.11 0.02
C ILE A 27 -5.51 -8.82 -0.85
N ARG A 28 -5.33 -8.22 -2.01
CA ARG A 28 -6.41 -7.85 -2.95
C ARG A 28 -7.14 -9.06 -3.52
N GLU A 29 -6.45 -10.17 -3.74
CA GLU A 29 -7.05 -11.43 -4.19
C GLU A 29 -7.99 -12.07 -3.16
N ASN A 30 -7.93 -11.65 -1.90
CA ASN A 30 -8.71 -12.23 -0.82
C ASN A 30 -9.81 -11.27 -0.32
N GLU A 31 -11.06 -11.55 -0.69
CA GLU A 31 -12.24 -10.75 -0.33
C GLU A 31 -12.51 -10.65 1.19
N ASP A 32 -11.93 -11.53 2.00
CA ASP A 32 -12.02 -11.43 3.46
C ASP A 32 -11.16 -10.30 4.04
N PHE A 33 -10.31 -9.63 3.24
CA PHE A 33 -9.41 -8.58 3.69
C PHE A 33 -9.56 -7.27 2.91
N LYS A 34 -9.19 -6.16 3.56
CA LYS A 34 -9.06 -4.83 2.95
C LYS A 34 -7.76 -4.18 3.35
N SER A 35 -7.03 -3.68 2.37
CA SER A 35 -5.73 -3.04 2.52
C SER A 35 -5.84 -1.52 2.66
N HIS A 36 -5.15 -0.97 3.65
CA HIS A 36 -4.96 0.48 3.82
C HIS A 36 -3.48 0.78 3.64
N LEU A 37 -3.11 1.33 2.49
CA LEU A 37 -1.74 1.63 2.13
C LEU A 37 -1.33 3.02 2.64
N ILE A 38 -0.18 3.07 3.32
CA ILE A 38 0.50 4.31 3.71
C ILE A 38 1.89 4.27 3.10
N MET A 39 2.30 5.33 2.40
CA MET A 39 3.65 5.46 1.86
C MET A 39 4.27 6.79 2.28
N SER A 40 5.46 6.76 2.87
CA SER A 40 6.25 7.99 3.05
C SER A 40 6.74 8.52 1.70
N GLU A 41 7.08 9.80 1.63
CA GLU A 41 7.70 10.38 0.43
C GLU A 41 8.99 9.64 0.04
N SER A 42 9.78 9.21 1.03
CA SER A 42 10.95 8.37 0.78
C SER A 42 10.59 7.00 0.19
N ALA A 43 9.48 6.38 0.60
CA ALA A 43 9.01 5.13 -0.01
C ALA A 43 8.57 5.34 -1.46
N LYS A 44 7.89 6.45 -1.77
CA LYS A 44 7.50 6.80 -3.14
C LYS A 44 8.73 6.94 -4.05
N LEU A 45 9.80 7.57 -3.55
CA LEU A 45 11.08 7.67 -4.25
C LEU A 45 11.75 6.29 -4.41
N THR A 46 11.83 5.50 -3.35
CA THR A 46 12.41 4.15 -3.43
C THR A 46 11.65 3.25 -4.41
N LEU A 47 10.32 3.41 -4.54
CA LEU A 47 9.52 2.62 -5.48
C LEU A 47 9.99 2.83 -6.91
N ALA A 48 10.18 4.10 -7.28
CA ALA A 48 10.64 4.50 -8.60
C ALA A 48 12.09 4.08 -8.88
N HIS A 49 12.89 3.86 -7.83
CA HIS A 49 14.27 3.37 -7.95
C HIS A 49 14.35 1.85 -8.07
N GLU A 50 13.49 1.11 -7.39
CA GLU A 50 13.58 -0.36 -7.31
C GLU A 50 12.65 -1.09 -8.27
N THR A 51 11.66 -0.40 -8.84
CA THR A 51 10.61 -1.01 -9.64
C THR A 51 10.27 -0.17 -10.88
N GLU A 52 9.64 -0.80 -11.87
CA GLU A 52 9.06 -0.11 -13.02
C GLU A 52 7.61 0.34 -12.77
N TYR A 53 7.06 0.09 -11.58
CA TYR A 53 5.69 0.49 -11.24
C TYR A 53 5.59 2.00 -11.04
N SER A 54 4.56 2.59 -11.61
CA SER A 54 4.09 3.91 -11.20
C SER A 54 3.41 3.85 -9.82
N LEU A 55 3.25 5.00 -9.17
CA LEU A 55 2.48 5.07 -7.93
C LEU A 55 1.03 4.64 -8.16
N GLU A 56 0.48 5.03 -9.31
CA GLU A 56 -0.86 4.66 -9.76
C GLU A 56 -1.03 3.15 -9.88
N ASP A 57 -0.03 2.44 -10.43
CA ASP A 57 -0.06 0.97 -10.51
C ASP A 57 -0.13 0.34 -9.12
N VAL A 58 0.66 0.85 -8.16
CA VAL A 58 0.66 0.34 -6.78
C VAL A 58 -0.66 0.63 -6.07
N TYR A 59 -1.21 1.82 -6.29
CA TYR A 59 -2.47 2.27 -5.72
C TYR A 59 -3.67 1.45 -6.17
N GLN A 60 -3.64 0.88 -7.38
CA GLN A 60 -4.69 -0.02 -7.85
C GLN A 60 -4.80 -1.33 -7.07
N TYR A 61 -3.71 -1.76 -6.40
CA TYR A 61 -3.72 -2.95 -5.56
C TYR A 61 -4.20 -2.68 -4.12
N ALA A 62 -4.34 -1.41 -3.73
CA ALA A 62 -4.81 -1.03 -2.39
C ALA A 62 -6.30 -0.68 -2.39
N ASP A 63 -7.02 -1.03 -1.31
CA ASP A 63 -8.43 -0.65 -1.16
C ASP A 63 -8.58 0.80 -0.71
N PHE A 64 -7.67 1.26 0.15
CA PHE A 64 -7.60 2.63 0.64
C PHE A 64 -6.16 3.12 0.63
N ILE A 65 -5.99 4.40 0.29
CA ILE A 65 -4.71 5.08 0.31
C ILE A 65 -4.81 6.17 1.37
N LEU A 66 -3.89 6.14 2.32
CA LEU A 66 -3.82 7.09 3.43
C LEU A 66 -2.50 7.87 3.31
N GLU A 67 -2.59 9.19 3.23
CA GLU A 67 -1.39 10.00 3.20
C GLU A 67 -0.88 10.23 4.63
N PRO A 68 0.44 10.12 4.91
CA PRO A 68 0.99 10.34 6.25
C PRO A 68 0.64 11.71 6.87
N LYS A 69 0.35 12.70 6.01
CA LYS A 69 -0.08 14.07 6.39
C LYS A 69 -1.55 14.17 6.79
N ASP A 70 -2.35 13.12 6.60
CA ASP A 70 -3.76 13.06 6.98
C ASP A 70 -3.91 12.76 8.49
N ILE A 71 -3.19 13.51 9.32
CA ILE A 71 -3.29 13.41 10.78
C ILE A 71 -4.67 13.94 11.18
N GLY A 72 -5.54 13.05 11.66
CA GLY A 72 -6.89 13.39 12.12
C GLY A 72 -7.97 13.33 11.04
N ALA A 73 -7.80 12.52 9.98
CA ALA A 73 -8.91 12.19 9.08
C ALA A 73 -10.04 11.51 9.88
N CYS A 74 -11.02 12.32 10.25
CA CYS A 74 -12.25 11.92 10.95
C CYS A 74 -13.41 11.73 9.97
#